data_AF-A0A3E2CG33-F1
#
_entry.id   AF-A0A3E2CG33-F1
#
_cell.length_a   1.000
_cell.length_b   1.000
_cell.length_c   1.000
_cell.angle_alpha   90.00
_cell.angle_beta   90.00
_cell.angle_gamma   90.00
#
_symmetry.space_group_name_H-M   'P 1'
#
loop_
_entity.id
_entity.type
_entity.pdbx_description
1 polymer ?
#
loop_
_entity_poly.entity_id
_entity_poly.type
_entity_poly.pdbx_seq_one_letter_code
_entity_poly.pdbx_strand_id
1 'polypeptide(L)'
;MLSRFRADSLVSRMACAADGGDFEFPEWAGPLFTLYSEFYAATRGAFDACVGADLLALGYNNSVQFVPESAASASDDSDSWANYRRALPVTWGNISRDCGSVTLHTNQPVQLDFGAAGKGYFVDLVTRIIKEELSGDSPANFDFLVNAGGDMRACFSNEDYQIKVALENPFDTTQAVAVASIASGALCASSSARRRWKVKDASYLGKDASGFESNLIATHLINALDGIPACDLCASWVYIPAKTCDFPTAYADALASALFVSQESDLQKIVQTTSAEFAVMLPNKTLRKTRAFPAHFFAE
;
A
#
# COMPACT_ATOMS: atom_id res chain seq x y z
N MET A 1 -5.97 5.54 -14.48
CA MET A 1 -5.96 4.12 -14.90
C MET A 1 -6.06 3.15 -13.73
N LEU A 2 -5.18 3.25 -12.71
CA LEU A 2 -5.17 2.32 -11.56
C LEU A 2 -6.14 2.69 -10.41
N SER A 3 -6.83 3.82 -10.47
CA SER A 3 -7.67 4.29 -9.37
C SER A 3 -9.04 3.59 -9.37
N ARG A 4 -9.37 2.89 -8.29
CA ARG A 4 -10.71 2.32 -8.08
C ARG A 4 -11.79 3.36 -7.74
N PHE A 5 -11.39 4.62 -7.47
CA PHE A 5 -12.31 5.70 -7.13
C PHE A 5 -12.81 6.48 -8.35
N ARG A 6 -12.19 6.25 -9.51
CA ARG A 6 -12.51 6.92 -10.76
C ARG A 6 -13.35 6.01 -11.64
N ALA A 7 -14.57 6.42 -11.98
CA ALA A 7 -15.47 5.63 -12.82
C ALA A 7 -14.90 5.36 -14.24
N ASP A 8 -14.04 6.26 -14.74
CA ASP A 8 -13.40 6.17 -16.05
C ASP A 8 -12.10 5.33 -16.05
N SER A 9 -11.74 4.71 -14.92
CA SER A 9 -10.50 3.95 -14.81
C SER A 9 -10.64 2.54 -15.39
N LEU A 10 -9.51 1.96 -15.82
CA LEU A 10 -9.46 0.58 -16.29
C LEU A 10 -9.86 -0.40 -15.17
N VAL A 11 -9.42 -0.13 -13.95
CA VAL A 11 -9.80 -0.90 -12.75
C VAL A 11 -11.31 -0.88 -12.53
N SER A 12 -11.97 0.27 -12.69
CA SER A 12 -13.43 0.37 -12.56
C SER A 12 -14.15 -0.35 -13.70
N ARG A 13 -13.60 -0.35 -14.92
CA ARG A 13 -14.13 -1.16 -16.02
C ARG A 13 -14.06 -2.67 -15.73
N MET A 14 -12.96 -3.15 -15.14
CA MET A 14 -12.82 -4.54 -14.71
C MET A 14 -13.86 -4.92 -13.65
N ALA A 15 -14.15 -4.01 -12.73
CA ALA A 15 -15.17 -4.22 -11.69
C ALA A 15 -16.61 -4.26 -12.24
N CYS A 16 -16.86 -3.69 -13.42
CA CYS A 16 -18.19 -3.67 -14.05
C CYS A 16 -18.38 -4.74 -15.14
N ALA A 17 -17.34 -5.51 -15.48
CA ALA A 17 -17.39 -6.50 -16.55
C ALA A 17 -18.02 -7.82 -16.08
N ALA A 18 -19.33 -7.97 -16.29
CA ALA A 18 -20.14 -9.10 -15.80
C ALA A 18 -19.57 -10.48 -16.15
N ASP A 19 -19.05 -10.63 -17.37
CA ASP A 19 -18.49 -11.90 -17.87
C ASP A 19 -16.96 -11.96 -17.76
N GLY A 20 -16.34 -10.98 -17.08
CA GLY A 20 -14.90 -10.75 -17.14
C GLY A 20 -14.45 -10.23 -18.51
N GLY A 21 -13.20 -10.49 -18.86
CA GLY A 21 -12.63 -10.14 -20.15
C GLY A 21 -11.12 -9.92 -20.12
N ASP A 22 -10.63 -9.36 -21.22
CA ASP A 22 -9.22 -9.04 -21.43
C ASP A 22 -9.00 -7.54 -21.26
N PHE A 23 -8.11 -7.18 -20.35
CA PHE A 23 -7.86 -5.79 -19.97
C PHE A 23 -6.39 -5.44 -20.18
N GLU A 24 -6.10 -4.75 -21.28
CA GLU A 24 -4.76 -4.29 -21.61
C GLU A 24 -4.39 -3.05 -20.77
N PHE A 25 -3.35 -3.19 -19.95
CA PHE A 25 -2.73 -2.07 -19.24
C PHE A 25 -1.55 -1.51 -20.06
N PRO A 26 -1.07 -0.29 -19.75
CA PRO A 26 0.14 0.21 -20.36
C PRO A 26 1.35 -0.64 -19.99
N GLU A 27 2.37 -0.68 -20.85
CA GLU A 27 3.61 -1.46 -20.63
C GLU A 27 4.26 -1.18 -19.28
N TRP A 28 4.20 0.08 -18.82
CA TRP A 28 4.74 0.47 -17.53
C TRP A 28 4.06 -0.24 -16.35
N ALA A 29 2.90 -0.88 -16.49
CA ALA A 29 2.22 -1.58 -15.38
C ALA A 29 2.81 -2.96 -15.08
N GLY A 30 3.58 -3.55 -16.01
CA GLY A 30 4.13 -4.90 -15.88
C GLY A 30 4.91 -5.15 -14.59
N PRO A 31 5.86 -4.27 -14.20
CA PRO A 31 6.61 -4.42 -12.96
C PRO A 31 5.74 -4.36 -11.70
N LEU A 32 4.67 -3.55 -11.70
CA LEU A 32 3.71 -3.49 -10.59
C LEU A 32 2.98 -4.84 -10.44
N PHE A 33 2.59 -5.48 -11.54
CA PHE A 33 1.96 -6.80 -11.49
C PHE A 33 2.91 -7.89 -10.99
N THR A 34 4.17 -7.84 -11.43
CA THR A 34 5.21 -8.75 -10.93
C THR A 34 5.38 -8.59 -9.41
N LEU A 35 5.46 -7.34 -8.92
CA LEU A 35 5.51 -7.06 -7.49
C LEU A 35 4.31 -7.66 -6.75
N TYR A 36 3.09 -7.42 -7.22
CA TYR A 36 1.89 -8.00 -6.57
C TYR A 36 1.90 -9.54 -6.58
N SER A 37 2.36 -10.18 -7.65
CA SER A 37 2.54 -11.64 -7.69
C SER A 37 3.57 -12.14 -6.67
N GLU A 38 4.68 -11.43 -6.49
CA GLU A 38 5.72 -11.79 -5.51
C GLU A 38 5.21 -11.70 -4.07
N PHE A 39 4.56 -10.60 -3.71
CA PHE A 39 4.01 -10.41 -2.38
C PHE A 39 2.82 -11.33 -2.10
N TYR A 40 1.94 -11.55 -3.08
CA TYR A 40 0.85 -12.52 -2.97
C TYR A 40 1.38 -13.92 -2.68
N ALA A 41 2.40 -14.36 -3.42
CA ALA A 41 3.03 -15.66 -3.19
C ALA A 41 3.73 -15.75 -1.82
N ALA A 42 4.51 -14.73 -1.46
CA ALA A 42 5.24 -14.68 -0.19
C ALA A 42 4.30 -14.73 1.02
N THR A 43 3.21 -13.98 0.97
CA THR A 43 2.22 -13.86 2.06
C THR A 43 1.11 -14.91 2.00
N ARG A 44 1.19 -15.87 1.06
CA ARG A 44 0.15 -16.89 0.82
C ARG A 44 -1.26 -16.28 0.62
N GLY A 45 -1.31 -15.13 -0.04
CA GLY A 45 -2.54 -14.42 -0.37
C GLY A 45 -3.02 -13.39 0.64
N ALA A 46 -2.31 -13.16 1.76
CA ALA A 46 -2.69 -12.09 2.69
C ALA A 46 -2.49 -10.68 2.09
N PHE A 47 -1.50 -10.52 1.21
CA PHE A 47 -1.31 -9.34 0.37
C PHE A 47 -1.88 -9.60 -1.03
N ASP A 48 -3.05 -9.04 -1.33
CA ASP A 48 -3.77 -9.29 -2.59
C ASP A 48 -4.28 -7.97 -3.20
N ALA A 49 -4.13 -7.80 -4.52
CA ALA A 49 -4.73 -6.67 -5.24
C ALA A 49 -6.26 -6.77 -5.34
N CYS A 50 -6.86 -7.95 -5.19
CA CYS A 50 -8.30 -8.17 -5.30
C CYS A 50 -9.08 -7.81 -4.02
N VAL A 51 -8.39 -7.24 -3.03
CA VAL A 51 -8.96 -6.80 -1.76
C VAL A 51 -9.90 -5.59 -1.88
N GLY A 52 -9.96 -4.96 -3.06
CA GLY A 52 -10.82 -3.80 -3.31
C GLY A 52 -12.29 -4.08 -3.01
N ALA A 53 -12.71 -5.34 -3.14
CA ALA A 53 -14.07 -5.76 -2.83
C ALA A 53 -14.39 -5.70 -1.33
N ASP A 54 -13.52 -6.26 -0.51
CA ASP A 54 -13.65 -6.25 0.93
C ASP A 54 -13.50 -4.82 1.48
N LEU A 55 -12.61 -4.02 0.90
CA LEU A 55 -12.49 -2.60 1.25
C LEU A 55 -13.80 -1.84 1.01
N LEU A 56 -14.45 -2.04 -0.15
CA LEU A 56 -15.76 -1.43 -0.42
C LEU A 56 -16.84 -1.93 0.54
N ALA A 57 -16.87 -3.23 0.83
CA ALA A 57 -17.83 -3.83 1.77
C ALA A 57 -17.67 -3.29 3.19
N LEU A 58 -16.44 -3.01 3.61
CA LEU A 58 -16.14 -2.33 4.88
C LEU A 58 -16.54 -0.86 4.87
N GLY A 59 -16.95 -0.31 3.72
CA GLY A 59 -17.35 1.08 3.55
C GLY A 59 -16.23 1.99 3.07
N TYR A 60 -15.05 1.47 2.67
CA TYR A 60 -13.94 2.26 2.15
C TYR A 60 -14.17 2.71 0.70
N ASN A 61 -15.16 3.58 0.48
CA ASN A 61 -15.47 4.18 -0.82
C ASN A 61 -14.97 5.64 -0.91
N ASN A 62 -15.22 6.33 -2.02
CA ASN A 62 -14.77 7.72 -2.21
C ASN A 62 -15.51 8.75 -1.32
N SER A 63 -16.60 8.33 -0.66
CA SER A 63 -17.38 9.16 0.27
C SER A 63 -16.88 9.07 1.72
N VAL A 64 -15.83 8.29 1.98
CA VAL A 64 -15.28 8.11 3.32
C VAL A 64 -14.68 9.44 3.80
N GLN A 65 -15.38 10.06 4.74
CA GLN A 65 -14.76 11.04 5.62
C GLN A 65 -13.87 10.27 6.60
N PHE A 66 -12.56 10.42 6.45
CA PHE A 66 -11.61 9.94 7.45
C PHE A 66 -11.93 10.63 8.76
N VAL A 67 -11.93 9.88 9.86
CA VAL A 67 -12.17 10.45 11.19
C VAL A 67 -10.88 11.17 11.63
N PRO A 68 -10.78 12.51 11.62
CA PRO A 68 -9.85 13.18 12.51
C PRO A 68 -10.32 12.92 13.94
N GLU A 69 -9.38 12.81 14.88
CA GLU A 69 -9.74 12.83 16.30
C GLU A 69 -10.53 14.11 16.58
N SER A 70 -11.80 13.93 16.95
CA SER A 70 -12.87 14.93 17.14
C SER A 70 -13.78 15.25 15.93
N ALA A 71 -15.07 15.27 16.25
CA ALA A 71 -16.24 15.68 15.46
C ALA A 71 -16.87 14.63 14.53
N ALA A 72 -17.97 14.07 15.03
CA ALA A 72 -19.00 13.40 14.24
C ALA A 72 -19.86 14.44 13.50
N SER A 73 -20.10 14.23 12.19
CA SER A 73 -21.40 14.48 11.56
C SER A 73 -21.41 13.89 10.16
N ALA A 74 -22.50 13.19 9.82
CA ALA A 74 -22.70 12.52 8.56
C ALA A 74 -23.39 13.43 7.53
N SER A 75 -23.03 13.27 6.26
CA SER A 75 -23.89 13.64 5.12
C SER A 75 -24.05 12.41 4.24
N ASP A 76 -25.31 12.00 4.03
CA ASP A 76 -25.70 10.87 3.19
C ASP A 76 -25.74 11.31 1.72
N ASP A 77 -24.85 10.75 0.90
CA ASP A 77 -25.06 10.58 -0.53
C ASP A 77 -25.08 9.07 -0.81
N SER A 78 -26.25 8.46 -0.58
CA SER A 78 -26.49 7.04 -0.77
C SER A 78 -27.19 6.79 -2.10
N ASP A 79 -26.49 6.93 -3.23
CA ASP A 79 -27.01 6.44 -4.51
C ASP A 79 -25.88 5.86 -5.37
N SER A 80 -26.11 4.64 -5.89
CA SER A 80 -25.27 3.90 -6.87
C SER A 80 -24.27 2.84 -6.37
N TRP A 81 -24.57 2.05 -5.34
CA TRP A 81 -23.78 0.82 -5.02
C TRP A 81 -24.63 -0.42 -4.73
N ALA A 82 -25.95 -0.37 -4.97
CA ALA A 82 -26.92 -1.42 -4.65
C ALA A 82 -26.71 -2.77 -5.38
N ASN A 83 -25.83 -2.82 -6.39
CA ASN A 83 -25.51 -4.05 -7.12
C ASN A 83 -24.33 -4.84 -6.53
N TYR A 84 -23.77 -4.37 -5.40
CA TYR A 84 -22.58 -4.99 -4.81
C TYR A 84 -22.93 -6.23 -3.99
N ARG A 85 -22.99 -7.39 -4.64
CA ARG A 85 -22.95 -8.69 -3.95
C ARG A 85 -21.48 -9.07 -3.76
N ARG A 86 -21.13 -9.62 -2.60
CA ARG A 86 -19.87 -10.37 -2.39
C ARG A 86 -19.88 -11.50 -3.43
N ALA A 87 -19.30 -11.26 -4.59
CA ALA A 87 -19.03 -12.29 -5.57
C ALA A 87 -18.12 -13.32 -4.90
N LEU A 88 -18.05 -14.54 -5.45
CA LEU A 88 -17.07 -15.51 -4.98
C LEU A 88 -15.70 -14.82 -4.89
N PRO A 89 -14.96 -14.95 -3.78
CA PRO A 89 -13.71 -14.22 -3.59
C PRO A 89 -12.78 -14.53 -4.77
N VAL A 90 -12.48 -13.51 -5.56
CA VAL A 90 -11.46 -13.56 -6.59
C VAL A 90 -10.16 -13.20 -5.91
N THR A 91 -9.14 -14.03 -6.08
CA THR A 91 -7.80 -13.72 -5.62
C THR A 91 -6.92 -13.32 -6.79
N TRP A 92 -5.78 -12.68 -6.51
CA TRP A 92 -4.78 -12.37 -7.53
C TRP A 92 -4.38 -13.60 -8.34
N GLY A 93 -4.35 -14.78 -7.70
CA GLY A 93 -4.06 -16.06 -8.36
C GLY A 93 -5.13 -16.55 -9.33
N ASN A 94 -6.33 -15.98 -9.33
CA ASN A 94 -7.39 -16.29 -10.30
C ASN A 94 -7.31 -15.45 -11.57
N ILE A 95 -6.50 -14.38 -11.58
CA ILE A 95 -6.29 -13.52 -12.74
C ILE A 95 -5.12 -14.09 -13.54
N SER A 96 -5.38 -14.56 -14.75
CA SER A 96 -4.31 -15.03 -15.63
C SER A 96 -3.68 -13.85 -16.38
N ARG A 97 -2.38 -14.00 -16.68
CA ARG A 97 -1.59 -13.04 -17.44
C ARG A 97 -0.60 -13.82 -18.29
N ASP A 98 -0.57 -13.54 -19.59
CA ASP A 98 0.42 -14.13 -20.48
C ASP A 98 1.83 -13.68 -20.09
N CYS A 99 2.83 -14.54 -20.30
CA CYS A 99 4.21 -14.25 -19.96
C CYS A 99 4.70 -12.97 -20.69
N GLY A 100 5.16 -11.97 -19.93
CA GLY A 100 5.60 -10.68 -20.47
C GLY A 100 4.47 -9.74 -20.91
N SER A 101 3.21 -10.17 -20.83
CA SER A 101 2.06 -9.33 -21.17
C SER A 101 1.65 -8.43 -20.00
N VAL A 102 1.07 -7.28 -20.33
CA VAL A 102 0.38 -6.36 -19.42
C VAL A 102 -1.14 -6.48 -19.52
N THR A 103 -1.64 -7.50 -20.22
CA THR A 103 -3.06 -7.83 -20.28
C THR A 103 -3.44 -8.75 -19.13
N LEU A 104 -4.46 -8.34 -18.37
CA LEU A 104 -5.07 -9.18 -17.33
C LEU A 104 -6.33 -9.84 -17.89
N HIS A 105 -6.44 -11.14 -17.69
CA HIS A 105 -7.58 -11.95 -18.12
C HIS A 105 -8.40 -12.34 -16.89
N THR A 106 -9.69 -12.01 -16.91
CA THR A 106 -10.63 -12.37 -15.83
C THR A 106 -11.85 -13.08 -16.40
N ASN A 107 -12.44 -14.01 -15.63
CA ASN A 107 -13.65 -14.75 -16.01
C ASN A 107 -14.92 -14.23 -15.31
N GLN A 108 -14.77 -13.17 -14.52
CA GLN A 108 -15.83 -12.52 -13.75
C GLN A 108 -15.38 -11.08 -13.39
N PRO A 109 -16.26 -10.24 -12.82
CA PRO A 109 -15.88 -8.90 -12.37
C PRO A 109 -14.82 -8.97 -11.27
N VAL A 110 -13.81 -8.09 -11.33
CA VAL A 110 -12.74 -8.03 -10.33
C VAL A 110 -12.52 -6.60 -9.86
N GLN A 111 -12.58 -6.41 -8.54
CA GLN A 111 -12.32 -5.13 -7.90
C GLN A 111 -10.86 -5.04 -7.46
N LEU A 112 -10.00 -4.52 -8.33
CA LEU A 112 -8.59 -4.32 -7.99
C LEU A 112 -8.37 -3.07 -7.12
N ASP A 113 -7.41 -3.16 -6.20
CA ASP A 113 -6.87 -2.08 -5.39
C ASP A 113 -5.34 -2.20 -5.36
N PHE A 114 -4.67 -1.22 -5.99
CA PHE A 114 -3.21 -1.13 -6.03
C PHE A 114 -2.64 -0.23 -4.92
N GLY A 115 -3.42 0.12 -3.90
CA GLY A 115 -3.09 1.13 -2.89
C GLY A 115 -1.94 0.77 -1.96
N ALA A 116 -1.62 -0.52 -1.84
CA ALA A 116 -0.57 -1.04 -0.98
C ALA A 116 0.85 -0.88 -1.58
N ALA A 117 0.98 -0.65 -2.88
CA ALA A 117 2.27 -0.42 -3.54
C ALA A 117 2.25 0.71 -4.58
N GLY A 118 1.06 1.18 -4.96
CA GLY A 118 0.85 2.06 -6.10
C GLY A 118 1.39 3.48 -5.88
N LYS A 119 1.48 3.95 -4.64
CA LYS A 119 2.06 5.27 -4.34
C LYS A 119 3.58 5.20 -4.49
N GLY A 120 4.21 4.18 -3.91
CA GLY A 120 5.63 3.93 -4.09
C GLY A 120 5.98 3.72 -5.57
N TYR A 121 5.16 2.96 -6.30
CA TYR A 121 5.34 2.76 -7.74
C TYR A 121 5.26 4.05 -8.55
N PHE A 122 4.29 4.92 -8.23
CA PHE A 122 4.19 6.25 -8.83
C PHE A 122 5.45 7.09 -8.56
N VAL A 123 5.97 7.07 -7.34
CA VAL A 123 7.20 7.78 -6.97
C VAL A 123 8.40 7.29 -7.80
N ASP A 124 8.54 5.98 -8.02
CA ASP A 124 9.61 5.43 -8.85
C ASP A 124 9.47 5.85 -10.32
N LEU A 125 8.25 5.84 -10.88
CA LEU A 125 8.00 6.31 -12.26
C LEU A 125 8.35 7.79 -12.43
N VAL A 126 7.92 8.66 -11.50
CA VAL A 126 8.25 10.09 -11.51
C VAL A 126 9.76 10.29 -11.38
N THR A 127 10.42 9.52 -10.52
CA THR A 127 11.87 9.57 -10.35
C THR A 127 12.60 9.24 -11.66
N ARG A 128 12.12 8.26 -12.43
CA ARG A 128 12.70 7.92 -13.75
C ARG A 128 12.52 9.04 -14.76
N ILE A 129 11.31 9.60 -14.87
CA ILE A 129 11.03 10.74 -15.75
C ILE A 129 11.97 11.90 -15.44
N ILE A 130 12.12 12.27 -14.15
CA ILE A 130 13.02 13.35 -13.75
C ILE A 130 14.47 13.04 -14.16
N LYS A 131 14.93 11.80 -13.97
CA LYS A 131 16.29 11.41 -14.38
C LYS A 131 16.47 11.47 -15.89
N GLU A 132 15.51 10.99 -16.66
CA GLU A 132 15.54 10.98 -18.13
C GLU A 132 15.59 12.41 -18.69
N GLU A 133 14.69 13.28 -18.22
CA GLU A 133 14.62 14.68 -18.66
C GLU A 133 15.86 15.49 -18.27
N LEU A 134 16.43 15.24 -17.08
CA LEU A 134 17.62 15.95 -16.61
C LEU A 134 18.94 15.40 -17.18
N SER A 135 18.94 14.23 -17.83
CA SER A 135 20.15 13.62 -18.41
C SER A 135 20.56 14.22 -19.76
N GLY A 136 19.70 15.05 -20.39
CA GLY A 136 19.86 15.48 -21.79
C GLY A 136 20.84 16.63 -22.05
N ASP A 137 20.98 17.59 -21.12
CA ASP A 137 21.63 18.88 -21.43
C ASP A 137 22.96 19.16 -20.68
N SER A 138 23.27 18.38 -19.64
CA SER A 138 24.57 18.35 -18.99
C SER A 138 24.59 17.23 -17.93
N PRO A 139 25.71 16.52 -17.71
CA PRO A 139 25.84 15.50 -16.66
C PRO A 139 25.99 16.14 -15.27
N ALA A 140 25.23 17.21 -15.01
CA ALA A 140 25.07 17.74 -13.67
C ALA A 140 24.25 16.73 -12.89
N ASN A 141 24.92 16.10 -11.94
CA ASN A 141 24.39 15.08 -11.07
C ASN A 141 23.45 15.80 -10.08
N PHE A 142 22.16 15.90 -10.42
CA PHE A 142 21.19 16.66 -9.62
C PHE A 142 20.66 15.87 -8.43
N ASP A 143 20.63 16.52 -7.29
CA ASP A 143 20.09 16.00 -6.05
C ASP A 143 18.60 16.37 -5.93
N PHE A 144 17.72 15.39 -5.74
CA PHE A 144 16.28 15.64 -5.60
C PHE A 144 15.58 14.59 -4.75
N LEU A 145 14.37 14.94 -4.29
CA LEU A 145 13.48 14.10 -3.50
C LEU A 145 12.09 14.11 -4.14
N VAL A 146 11.52 12.93 -4.36
CA VAL A 146 10.11 12.77 -4.73
C VAL A 146 9.36 12.24 -3.52
N ASN A 147 8.23 12.85 -3.15
CA ASN A 147 7.40 12.43 -2.02
C ASN A 147 5.92 12.40 -2.45
N ALA A 148 5.25 11.26 -2.25
CA ALA A 148 3.82 11.08 -2.48
C ALA A 148 3.14 10.56 -1.21
N GLY A 149 2.62 11.48 -0.39
CA GLY A 149 1.83 11.11 0.79
C GLY A 149 2.64 10.45 1.92
N GLY A 150 3.95 10.71 1.98
CA GLY A 150 4.87 10.13 2.97
C GLY A 150 5.82 9.09 2.39
N ASP A 151 5.45 8.46 1.27
CA ASP A 151 6.33 7.55 0.54
C ASP A 151 7.30 8.36 -0.32
N MET A 152 8.60 8.14 -0.14
CA MET A 152 9.60 9.02 -0.73
C MET A 152 10.80 8.31 -1.32
N ARG A 153 11.38 8.96 -2.34
CA ARG A 153 12.59 8.54 -3.05
C ARG A 153 13.60 9.68 -3.09
N ALA A 154 14.70 9.51 -2.37
CA ALA A 154 15.83 10.42 -2.36
C ALA A 154 16.87 9.97 -3.40
N CYS A 155 17.32 10.90 -4.23
CA CYS A 155 18.37 10.71 -5.21
C CYS A 155 19.46 11.76 -4.97
N PHE A 156 20.63 11.31 -4.52
CA PHE A 156 21.81 12.14 -4.32
C PHE A 156 22.96 11.62 -5.18
N SER A 157 23.69 12.58 -5.74
CA SER A 157 24.92 12.41 -6.48
C SER A 157 26.12 12.06 -5.60
N ASN A 158 26.16 12.65 -4.40
CA ASN A 158 27.14 12.35 -3.37
C ASN A 158 26.57 11.31 -2.39
N GLU A 159 27.26 10.18 -2.24
CA GLU A 159 26.85 9.09 -1.35
C GLU A 159 26.89 9.46 0.15
N ASP A 160 27.67 10.49 0.51
CA ASP A 160 27.74 10.99 1.88
C ASP A 160 26.55 11.88 2.26
N TYR A 161 25.77 12.35 1.27
CA TYR A 161 24.64 13.23 1.54
C TYR A 161 23.44 12.45 2.05
N GLN A 162 22.81 12.99 3.11
CA GLN A 162 21.64 12.39 3.74
C GLN A 162 20.67 13.49 4.14
N ILE A 163 19.38 13.23 3.93
CA ILE A 163 18.30 14.05 4.50
C ILE A 163 17.82 13.45 5.81
N LYS A 164 17.32 14.32 6.69
CA LYS A 164 16.68 13.91 7.95
C LYS A 164 15.17 13.87 7.76
N VAL A 165 14.56 12.73 8.07
CA VAL A 165 13.12 12.52 7.94
C VAL A 165 12.56 12.11 9.30
N ALA A 166 11.60 12.87 9.80
CA ALA A 166 10.91 12.54 11.03
C ALA A 166 9.97 11.36 10.81
N LEU A 167 10.03 10.35 11.67
CA LEU A 167 9.08 9.23 11.67
C LEU A 167 7.92 9.59 12.60
N GLU A 168 6.75 9.84 12.02
CA GLU A 168 5.54 10.28 12.73
C GLU A 168 5.11 9.31 13.84
N ASN A 169 4.67 9.84 14.97
CA ASN A 169 4.10 9.04 16.04
C ASN A 169 2.65 8.62 15.67
N PRO A 170 2.33 7.32 15.56
CA PRO A 170 0.98 6.87 15.21
C PRO A 170 -0.09 7.20 16.27
N PHE A 171 0.32 7.59 17.49
CA PHE A 171 -0.57 7.99 18.58
C PHE A 171 -0.72 9.51 18.72
N ASP A 172 0.16 10.30 18.09
CA ASP A 172 0.10 11.77 18.10
C ASP A 172 0.83 12.31 16.86
N THR A 173 0.07 12.68 15.83
CA THR A 173 0.64 13.15 14.55
C THR A 173 1.44 14.45 14.63
N THR A 174 1.42 15.13 15.78
CA THR A 174 2.27 16.32 16.02
C THR A 174 3.67 15.96 16.52
N GLN A 175 3.90 14.69 16.85
CA GLN A 175 5.16 14.18 17.38
C GLN A 175 5.83 13.23 16.39
N ALA A 176 7.15 13.10 16.54
CA ALA A 176 7.94 12.07 15.90
C ALA A 176 8.44 11.06 16.94
N VAL A 177 8.53 9.79 16.57
CA VAL A 177 9.13 8.72 17.40
C VAL A 177 10.61 8.54 17.11
N ALA A 178 11.08 9.02 15.96
CA ALA A 178 12.45 8.92 15.52
C ALA A 178 12.79 9.94 14.43
N VAL A 179 14.08 10.05 14.13
CA VAL A 179 14.59 10.69 12.91
C VAL A 179 15.41 9.69 12.12
N ALA A 180 14.98 9.44 10.88
CA ALA A 180 15.71 8.65 9.91
C ALA A 180 16.69 9.51 9.11
N SER A 181 17.87 8.95 8.82
CA SER A 181 18.90 9.56 7.97
C SER A 181 18.90 8.84 6.65
N ILE A 182 18.32 9.47 5.62
CA ILE A 182 18.04 8.85 4.34
C ILE A 182 19.08 9.33 3.33
N ALA A 183 19.95 8.41 2.90
CA ALA A 183 20.84 8.60 1.77
C ALA A 183 20.06 8.40 0.45
N SER A 184 20.76 8.13 -0.66
CA SER A 184 20.11 7.69 -1.90
C SER A 184 19.35 6.38 -1.69
N GLY A 185 18.03 6.44 -1.70
CA GLY A 185 17.17 5.34 -1.28
C GLY A 185 15.69 5.71 -1.23
N ALA A 186 14.85 4.73 -0.93
CA ALA A 186 13.43 4.91 -0.70
C ALA A 186 13.11 4.73 0.77
N LEU A 187 12.19 5.55 1.30
CA LEU A 187 11.60 5.39 2.63
C LEU A 187 10.08 5.46 2.49
N CYS A 188 9.39 4.41 2.89
CA CYS A 188 7.92 4.37 2.88
C CYS A 188 7.39 4.02 4.26
N ALA A 189 6.16 4.43 4.53
CA ALA A 189 5.52 4.21 5.82
C ALA A 189 4.07 3.79 5.65
N SER A 190 3.63 2.86 6.49
CA SER A 190 2.22 2.46 6.56
C SER A 190 1.73 2.56 8.00
N SER A 191 0.49 3.02 8.18
CA SER A 191 -0.10 3.19 9.50
C SER A 191 -1.62 3.07 9.47
N SER A 192 -2.15 2.49 10.53
CA SER A 192 -3.58 2.45 10.84
C SER A 192 -4.12 3.78 11.39
N ALA A 193 -3.28 4.78 11.70
CA ALA A 193 -3.69 5.99 12.44
C ALA A 193 -4.62 6.93 11.65
N ARG A 194 -4.29 7.21 10.38
CA ARG A 194 -4.93 8.29 9.60
C ARG A 194 -6.20 7.88 8.86
N ARG A 195 -6.28 6.63 8.38
CA ARG A 195 -7.39 6.15 7.53
C ARG A 195 -8.28 5.20 8.30
N ARG A 196 -9.04 5.76 9.24
CA ARG A 196 -9.97 5.08 10.12
C ARG A 196 -11.40 5.54 9.86
N TRP A 197 -12.34 4.61 9.82
CA TRP A 197 -13.77 4.92 9.69
C TRP A 197 -14.62 3.91 10.48
N LYS A 198 -15.84 4.32 10.83
CA LYS A 198 -16.80 3.44 11.50
C LYS A 198 -17.49 2.55 10.47
N VAL A 199 -17.53 1.25 10.73
CA VAL A 199 -18.27 0.30 9.90
C VAL A 199 -19.77 0.49 10.14
N LYS A 200 -20.53 0.77 9.07
CA LYS A 200 -21.98 1.08 9.17
C LYS A 200 -22.84 -0.17 9.43
N ASP A 201 -22.40 -1.37 9.08
CA ASP A 201 -23.18 -2.59 9.29
C ASP A 201 -22.29 -3.85 9.47
N ALA A 202 -22.64 -4.67 10.44
CA ALA A 202 -21.91 -5.84 10.89
C ALA A 202 -22.29 -7.11 10.11
N SER A 203 -23.40 -7.07 9.36
CA SER A 203 -23.97 -8.20 8.63
C SER A 203 -23.17 -8.65 7.40
N TYR A 204 -22.13 -7.92 7.01
CA TYR A 204 -21.35 -8.20 5.79
C TYR A 204 -20.18 -9.18 6.01
N LEU A 205 -19.95 -9.65 7.23
CA LEU A 205 -18.83 -10.52 7.61
C LEU A 205 -19.28 -11.94 7.99
N GLY A 206 -19.81 -12.69 7.02
CA GLY A 206 -19.99 -14.13 7.14
C GLY A 206 -20.94 -14.61 8.24
N LYS A 207 -21.19 -15.92 8.31
CA LYS A 207 -22.22 -16.54 9.18
C LYS A 207 -21.92 -16.50 10.68
N ASP A 208 -20.74 -16.04 11.09
CA ASP A 208 -20.30 -16.00 12.50
C ASP A 208 -20.25 -14.56 13.07
N ALA A 209 -20.92 -13.60 12.43
CA ALA A 209 -21.01 -12.19 12.85
C ALA A 209 -21.87 -11.96 14.11
N SER A 210 -22.24 -13.00 14.86
CA SER A 210 -23.06 -12.89 16.10
C SER A 210 -22.34 -12.20 17.26
N GLY A 211 -21.07 -11.82 17.10
CA GLY A 211 -20.28 -11.04 18.06
C GLY A 211 -19.79 -9.69 17.54
N PHE A 212 -20.32 -9.20 16.42
CA PHE A 212 -19.73 -8.06 15.72
C PHE A 212 -20.41 -6.75 16.16
N GLU A 213 -19.73 -5.98 17.02
CA GLU A 213 -20.26 -4.73 17.59
C GLU A 213 -20.25 -3.58 16.56
N SER A 214 -21.34 -2.81 16.53
CA SER A 214 -21.60 -1.67 15.62
C SER A 214 -20.72 -0.42 15.89
N ASN A 215 -19.47 -0.61 16.31
CA ASN A 215 -18.51 0.46 16.63
C ASN A 215 -17.07 0.14 16.21
N LEU A 216 -16.84 -0.90 15.40
CA LEU A 216 -15.49 -1.23 14.94
C LEU A 216 -14.90 -0.09 14.10
N ILE A 217 -13.68 0.29 14.41
CA ILE A 217 -12.88 1.21 13.61
C ILE A 217 -12.11 0.38 12.57
N ALA A 218 -12.55 0.43 11.32
CA ALA A 218 -11.86 -0.24 10.22
C ALA A 218 -10.70 0.63 9.70
N THR A 219 -9.70 -0.02 9.11
CA THR A 219 -8.58 0.62 8.43
C THR A 219 -8.47 0.09 7.00
N HIS A 220 -7.80 0.83 6.13
CA HIS A 220 -7.51 0.39 4.76
C HIS A 220 -6.46 -0.74 4.66
N LEU A 221 -5.89 -1.17 5.80
CA LEU A 221 -4.96 -2.28 5.90
C LEU A 221 -5.74 -3.49 6.39
N ILE A 222 -6.19 -4.34 5.48
CA ILE A 222 -6.96 -5.55 5.77
C ILE A 222 -6.24 -6.77 5.24
N ASN A 223 -6.33 -7.89 5.95
CA ASN A 223 -5.82 -9.16 5.47
C ASN A 223 -6.79 -9.72 4.43
N ALA A 224 -6.32 -9.97 3.21
CA ALA A 224 -7.19 -10.43 2.12
C ALA A 224 -7.74 -11.85 2.32
N LEU A 225 -7.18 -12.64 3.26
CA LEU A 225 -7.67 -13.98 3.57
C LEU A 225 -8.99 -13.98 4.32
N ASP A 226 -9.19 -13.03 5.23
CA ASP A 226 -10.36 -12.96 6.12
C ASP A 226 -11.16 -11.66 5.96
N GLY A 227 -10.60 -10.65 5.30
CA GLY A 227 -11.19 -9.31 5.14
C GLY A 227 -11.18 -8.49 6.44
N ILE A 228 -10.40 -8.90 7.44
CA ILE A 228 -10.35 -8.26 8.75
C ILE A 228 -9.24 -7.19 8.78
N PRO A 229 -9.49 -6.01 9.36
CA PRO A 229 -8.45 -4.99 9.57
C PRO A 229 -7.29 -5.52 10.41
N ALA A 230 -6.06 -5.30 9.93
CA ALA A 230 -4.85 -5.63 10.67
C ALA A 230 -4.72 -4.74 11.91
N CYS A 231 -4.58 -5.36 13.08
CA CYS A 231 -4.56 -4.66 14.38
C CYS A 231 -3.27 -4.89 15.18
N ASP A 232 -2.36 -5.73 14.70
CA ASP A 232 -1.15 -6.13 15.44
C ASP A 232 -0.06 -5.04 15.43
N LEU A 233 -0.11 -4.12 14.47
CA LEU A 233 0.81 -3.00 14.31
C LEU A 233 0.07 -1.66 14.27
N CYS A 234 0.74 -0.60 14.72
CA CYS A 234 0.28 0.79 14.59
C CYS A 234 0.97 1.52 13.45
N ALA A 235 2.24 1.20 13.22
CA ALA A 235 3.03 1.78 12.14
C ALA A 235 4.14 0.82 11.70
N SER A 236 4.50 0.92 10.43
CA SER A 236 5.70 0.32 9.84
C SER A 236 6.43 1.38 9.01
N TRP A 237 7.76 1.26 8.97
CA TRP A 237 8.64 2.05 8.12
C TRP A 237 9.61 1.12 7.44
N VAL A 238 9.82 1.32 6.15
CA VAL A 238 10.73 0.49 5.34
C VAL A 238 11.66 1.37 4.55
N TYR A 239 12.95 1.09 4.64
CA TYR A 239 14.01 1.73 3.88
C TYR A 239 14.62 0.74 2.90
N ILE A 240 14.77 1.16 1.63
CA ILE A 240 15.44 0.39 0.58
C ILE A 240 16.52 1.26 -0.08
N PRO A 241 17.81 0.85 -0.04
CA PRO A 241 18.88 1.58 -0.71
C PRO A 241 18.66 1.73 -2.21
N ALA A 242 19.24 2.76 -2.83
CA ALA A 242 18.93 3.07 -4.23
C ALA A 242 19.35 2.03 -5.26
N LYS A 243 20.38 1.23 -4.98
CA LYS A 243 21.08 0.39 -5.95
C LYS A 243 20.69 -1.10 -5.88
N THR A 244 19.65 -1.45 -5.14
CA THR A 244 19.33 -2.86 -4.83
C THR A 244 18.23 -3.45 -5.72
N CYS A 245 17.31 -2.62 -6.21
CA CYS A 245 16.28 -3.03 -7.17
C CYS A 245 15.79 -1.85 -8.03
N ASP A 246 15.03 -2.16 -9.08
CA ASP A 246 14.55 -1.20 -10.08
C ASP A 246 13.42 -0.29 -9.59
N PHE A 247 12.62 -0.76 -8.63
CA PHE A 247 11.44 -0.07 -8.08
C PHE A 247 11.47 -0.06 -6.53
N PRO A 248 12.51 0.53 -5.93
CA PRO A 248 12.75 0.45 -4.49
C PRO A 248 11.64 1.14 -3.67
N THR A 249 10.98 2.17 -4.20
CA THR A 249 9.90 2.83 -3.47
C THR A 249 8.63 2.00 -3.51
N ALA A 250 8.33 1.32 -4.63
CA ALA A 250 7.23 0.38 -4.72
C ALA A 250 7.40 -0.81 -3.77
N TYR A 251 8.60 -1.40 -3.72
CA TYR A 251 8.90 -2.48 -2.77
C TYR A 251 8.83 -2.02 -1.32
N ALA A 252 9.27 -0.79 -1.02
CA ALA A 252 9.18 -0.25 0.33
C ALA A 252 7.72 0.02 0.77
N ASP A 253 6.87 0.59 -0.11
CA ASP A 253 5.42 0.79 0.15
C ASP A 253 4.72 -0.56 0.37
N ALA A 254 5.03 -1.54 -0.49
CA ALA A 254 4.50 -2.89 -0.40
C ALA A 254 4.94 -3.63 0.87
N LEU A 255 6.23 -3.59 1.24
CA LEU A 255 6.73 -4.16 2.50
C LEU A 255 6.10 -3.48 3.71
N ALA A 256 5.98 -2.15 3.69
CA ALA A 256 5.37 -1.41 4.80
C ALA A 256 3.93 -1.88 5.03
N SER A 257 3.17 -2.10 3.95
CA SER A 257 1.81 -2.63 4.03
C SER A 257 1.78 -4.14 4.38
N ALA A 258 2.67 -4.95 3.80
CA ALA A 258 2.69 -6.39 4.01
C ALA A 258 3.03 -6.79 5.45
N LEU A 259 3.84 -5.99 6.16
CA LEU A 259 4.17 -6.20 7.58
C LEU A 259 2.93 -6.17 8.49
N PHE A 260 1.82 -5.56 8.07
CA PHE A 260 0.57 -5.57 8.82
C PHE A 260 -0.22 -6.87 8.68
N VAL A 261 -0.06 -7.59 7.57
CA VAL A 261 -0.93 -8.72 7.19
C VAL A 261 -0.18 -10.06 7.13
N SER A 262 1.12 -10.07 7.37
CA SER A 262 1.97 -11.26 7.27
C SER A 262 3.08 -11.25 8.31
N GLN A 263 3.70 -12.41 8.52
CA GLN A 263 4.85 -12.52 9.43
C GLN A 263 6.13 -12.07 8.73
N GLU A 264 7.07 -11.49 9.47
CA GLU A 264 8.39 -11.10 8.94
C GLU A 264 9.11 -12.28 8.24
N SER A 265 8.90 -13.52 8.72
CA SER A 265 9.47 -14.74 8.11
C SER A 265 8.99 -14.97 6.68
N ASP A 266 7.74 -14.62 6.38
CA ASP A 266 7.14 -14.80 5.06
C ASP A 266 7.76 -13.84 4.03
N LEU A 267 8.26 -12.68 4.49
CA LEU A 267 8.84 -11.62 3.66
C LEU A 267 10.37 -11.72 3.50
N GLN A 268 11.04 -12.67 4.16
CA GLN A 268 12.50 -12.73 4.22
C GLN A 268 13.19 -12.72 2.85
N LYS A 269 12.64 -13.45 1.87
CA LYS A 269 13.21 -13.48 0.52
C LYS A 269 13.19 -12.10 -0.13
N ILE A 270 12.07 -11.38 -0.04
CA ILE A 270 11.91 -10.03 -0.60
C ILE A 270 12.85 -9.06 0.12
N VAL A 271 12.90 -9.12 1.45
CA VAL A 271 13.79 -8.31 2.29
C VAL A 271 15.26 -8.52 1.89
N GLN A 272 15.69 -9.76 1.68
CA GLN A 272 17.07 -10.08 1.26
C GLN A 272 17.36 -9.58 -0.15
N THR A 273 16.47 -9.86 -1.12
CA THR A 273 16.68 -9.45 -2.52
C THR A 273 16.72 -7.94 -2.68
N THR A 274 15.93 -7.20 -1.90
CA THR A 274 15.89 -5.73 -1.95
C THR A 274 16.85 -5.06 -0.97
N SER A 275 17.51 -5.82 -0.08
CA SER A 275 18.27 -5.30 1.06
C SER A 275 17.46 -4.29 1.89
N ALA A 276 16.18 -4.61 2.10
CA ALA A 276 15.28 -3.76 2.86
C ALA A 276 15.62 -3.79 4.36
N GLU A 277 15.54 -2.63 4.98
CA GLU A 277 15.58 -2.47 6.43
C GLU A 277 14.22 -1.94 6.88
N PHE A 278 13.72 -2.38 8.03
CA PHE A 278 12.41 -1.94 8.49
C PHE A 278 12.33 -1.74 10.01
N ALA A 279 11.37 -0.93 10.42
CA ALA A 279 10.96 -0.77 11.80
C ALA A 279 9.44 -0.88 11.91
N VAL A 280 8.95 -1.43 12.99
CA VAL A 280 7.51 -1.56 13.29
C VAL A 280 7.24 -1.13 14.73
N MET A 281 6.06 -0.55 14.94
CA MET A 281 5.57 -0.14 16.25
C MET A 281 4.29 -0.88 16.59
N LEU A 282 4.27 -1.52 17.75
CA LEU A 282 3.12 -2.24 18.27
C LEU A 282 2.17 -1.31 19.06
N PRO A 283 0.91 -1.71 19.28
CA PRO A 283 -0.06 -0.96 20.09
C PRO A 283 0.40 -0.60 21.51
N ASN A 284 1.23 -1.43 22.11
CA ASN A 284 1.84 -1.18 23.43
C ASN A 284 3.04 -0.21 23.39
N LYS A 285 3.26 0.47 22.25
CA LYS A 285 4.39 1.38 21.97
C LYS A 285 5.76 0.69 21.90
N THR A 286 5.81 -0.64 21.93
CA THR A 286 7.06 -1.37 21.71
C THR A 286 7.51 -1.18 20.27
N LEU A 287 8.78 -0.84 20.11
CA LEU A 287 9.44 -0.72 18.83
C LEU A 287 10.25 -1.99 18.53
N ARG A 288 10.17 -2.46 17.29
CA ARG A 288 11.09 -3.47 16.73
C ARG A 288 11.70 -2.91 15.46
N LYS A 289 12.99 -3.17 15.23
CA LYS A 289 13.67 -2.73 14.01
C LYS A 289 14.73 -3.73 13.58
N THR A 290 15.00 -3.77 12.29
CA THR A 290 16.21 -4.42 11.76
C THR A 290 17.45 -3.63 12.19
N ARG A 291 18.59 -4.32 12.27
CA ARG A 291 19.81 -3.78 12.88
C ARG A 291 20.33 -2.54 12.15
N ALA A 292 20.19 -2.48 10.83
CA ALA A 292 20.74 -1.40 10.00
C ALA A 292 19.67 -0.41 9.56
N PHE A 293 18.46 -0.44 10.14
CA PHE A 293 17.44 0.56 9.88
C PHE A 293 17.98 1.96 10.25
N PRO A 294 17.99 2.93 9.31
CA PRO A 294 18.80 4.14 9.43
C PRO A 294 18.10 5.22 10.25
N ALA A 295 17.58 4.89 11.44
CA ALA A 295 16.87 5.82 12.30
C ALA A 295 17.32 5.77 13.76
N HIS A 296 17.33 6.95 14.37
CA HIS A 296 17.54 7.13 15.79
C HIS A 296 16.18 7.36 16.47
N PHE A 297 15.75 6.40 17.29
CA PHE A 297 14.49 6.47 18.04
C PHE A 297 14.69 7.23 19.35
N PHE A 298 13.68 7.99 19.78
CA PHE A 298 13.78 8.84 20.97
C PHE A 298 13.51 8.10 22.29
N ALA A 299 12.81 6.98 22.21
CA ALA A 299 12.54 6.10 23.33
C ALA A 299 13.11 4.72 22.98
N GLU A 300 14.32 4.43 23.45
CA GLU A 300 14.91 3.08 23.51
C GLU A 300 14.82 2.55 24.94
#